data_AF-A0A8S2X2J4-F1
#
_entry.id   AF-A0A8S2X2J4-F1
#
_cell.length_a   1.000
_cell.length_b   1.000
_cell.length_c   1.000
_cell.angle_alpha   90.00
_cell.angle_beta   90.00
_cell.angle_gamma   90.00
#
_symmetry.space_group_name_H-M   'P 1'
#
loop_
_entity.id
_entity.type
_entity.pdbx_description
1 polymer ?
#
loop_
_entity_poly.entity_id
_entity_poly.type
_entity_poly.pdbx_seq_one_letter_code
_entity_poly.pdbx_strand_id
1 'polypeptide(L)' 'GLDCETPKRCYGGSIPIEKALSDDVLIAYEMNNESLTRDHGYPLRIIVPGSIGARSVKWVNRIVVS' A
#
# COMPACT_ATOMS: atom_id res chain seq x y z
N GLY A 1 -9.74 0.97 2.84
CA GLY A 1 -9.71 -0.38 2.31
C GLY A 1 -10.48 -1.34 3.20
N LEU A 2 -10.26 -2.63 3.01
CA LEU A 2 -10.92 -3.70 3.79
C LEU A 2 -10.60 -3.64 5.30
N ASP A 3 -9.55 -2.93 5.70
CA ASP A 3 -9.23 -2.61 7.10
C ASP A 3 -9.86 -1.30 7.60
N CYS A 4 -10.94 -0.82 6.98
CA CYS A 4 -11.67 0.36 7.46
C CYS A 4 -12.98 -0.07 8.12
N GLU A 5 -13.02 -0.04 9.45
CA GLU A 5 -14.29 -0.16 10.19
C GLU A 5 -15.14 1.12 10.07
N THR A 6 -14.47 2.28 10.00
CA THR A 6 -15.07 3.62 9.76
C THR A 6 -14.05 4.50 9.02
N PRO A 7 -14.43 5.65 8.41
CA PRO A 7 -13.47 6.54 7.73
C PRO A 7 -12.31 7.03 8.62
N LYS A 8 -12.52 7.08 9.95
CA LYS A 8 -11.50 7.45 10.94
C LYS A 8 -10.65 6.27 11.43
N ARG A 9 -11.05 5.02 11.16
CA ARG A 9 -10.36 3.78 11.59
C ARG A 9 -9.91 2.96 10.39
N CYS A 10 -9.30 3.63 9.42
CA CYS A 10 -8.62 2.94 8.33
C CYS A 10 -7.18 2.68 8.73
N TYR A 11 -6.68 1.48 8.45
CA TYR A 11 -5.25 1.25 8.49
C TYR A 11 -4.53 2.20 7.52
N GLY A 12 -3.42 2.78 7.98
CA GLY A 12 -2.59 3.68 7.21
C GLY A 12 -1.12 3.49 7.58
N GLY A 13 -0.25 3.82 6.64
CA GLY A 13 1.19 3.82 6.82
C GLY A 13 1.81 5.02 6.12
N SER A 14 2.92 5.51 6.68
CA SER A 14 3.74 6.57 6.10
C SER A 14 5.15 6.07 5.80
N ILE A 15 5.81 6.68 4.83
CA ILE A 15 7.25 6.49 4.58
C ILE A 15 7.86 7.87 4.31
N PRO A 16 9.17 8.08 4.55
CA PRO A 16 9.84 9.32 4.16
C PRO A 16 9.66 9.61 2.67
N ILE A 17 9.56 10.89 2.31
CA ILE A 17 9.31 11.30 0.92
C ILE A 17 10.42 10.84 -0.02
N GLU A 18 11.67 10.82 0.46
CA GLU A 18 12.84 10.34 -0.28
C GLU A 18 12.70 8.85 -0.62
N LYS A 19 12.13 8.06 0.29
CA LYS A 19 11.83 6.64 0.04
C LYS A 19 10.64 6.48 -0.89
N ALA A 20 9.60 7.32 -0.77
CA ALA A 20 8.44 7.28 -1.67
C ALA A 20 8.79 7.64 -3.12
N LEU A 21 9.81 8.48 -3.32
CA LEU A 21 10.33 8.89 -4.63
C LEU A 21 11.40 7.94 -5.19
N SER A 22 11.74 6.88 -4.48
CA SER A 22 12.67 5.84 -4.93
C SER A 22 12.06 4.99 -6.04
N ASP A 23 12.88 4.56 -6.99
CA ASP A 23 12.47 3.67 -8.10
C ASP A 23 12.03 2.27 -7.64
N ASP A 24 12.30 1.90 -6.39
CA ASP A 24 11.94 0.59 -5.84
C ASP A 24 10.56 0.54 -5.17
N VAL A 25 9.92 1.68 -4.93
CA VAL A 25 8.58 1.73 -4.33
C VAL A 25 7.51 1.64 -5.41
N LEU A 26 6.62 0.66 -5.27
CA LEU A 26 5.62 0.36 -6.29
C LEU A 26 4.21 0.53 -5.76
N ILE A 27 3.34 1.06 -6.64
CA ILE A 27 1.90 0.89 -6.54
C ILE A 27 1.55 -0.32 -7.41
N ALA A 28 1.20 -1.44 -6.77
CA ALA A 28 0.95 -2.69 -7.45
C ALA A 28 -0.56 -2.99 -7.52
N TYR A 29 -1.02 -3.44 -8.68
CA TYR A 29 -2.37 -3.97 -8.93
C TYR A 29 -2.34 -5.46 -9.39
N GLU A 30 -1.16 -5.98 -9.70
CA GLU A 30 -0.89 -7.36 -10.08
C GLU A 30 0.31 -7.93 -9.31
N MET A 31 0.35 -9.25 -9.20
CA MET A 31 1.46 -10.02 -8.66
C MET A 31 1.60 -11.30 -9.49
N ASN A 32 2.81 -11.58 -9.99
CA ASN A 32 3.09 -12.77 -10.81
C ASN A 32 2.20 -12.89 -12.07
N ASN A 33 1.93 -11.76 -12.74
CA ASN A 33 1.06 -11.67 -13.93
C ASN A 33 -0.42 -11.98 -13.68
N GLU A 34 -0.85 -12.03 -12.42
CA GLU A 34 -2.25 -12.17 -12.04
C GLU A 34 -2.70 -10.95 -11.24
N SER A 35 -3.98 -10.59 -11.36
CA SER A 35 -4.59 -9.59 -10.48
C SER A 35 -4.38 -9.98 -9.02
N LEU A 36 -4.13 -8.99 -8.16
CA LEU A 36 -4.00 -9.26 -6.72
C LEU A 36 -5.23 -10.01 -6.21
N THR A 37 -5.02 -10.96 -5.29
CA THR A 37 -6.14 -11.50 -4.52
C THR A 37 -6.58 -10.47 -3.48
N ARG A 38 -7.78 -10.67 -2.91
CA ARG A 38 -8.27 -9.84 -1.81
C ARG A 38 -7.25 -9.76 -0.68
N ASP A 39 -6.70 -10.89 -0.25
CA ASP A 39 -5.73 -10.95 0.86
C ASP A 39 -4.41 -10.28 0.54
N HIS A 40 -4.02 -10.29 -0.74
CA HIS A 40 -2.83 -9.61 -1.22
C HIS A 40 -3.02 -8.11 -1.46
N GLY A 41 -4.23 -7.57 -1.29
CA GLY A 41 -4.45 -6.13 -1.34
C GLY A 41 -5.27 -5.62 -2.52
N TYR A 42 -5.99 -6.49 -3.24
CA TYR A 42 -6.83 -6.09 -4.37
C TYR A 42 -7.80 -4.94 -4.02
N PRO A 43 -7.92 -3.89 -4.85
CA PRO A 43 -7.35 -3.78 -6.20
C PRO A 43 -5.95 -3.17 -6.25
N LEU A 44 -5.51 -2.56 -5.15
CA LEU A 44 -4.31 -1.72 -5.15
C LEU A 44 -3.58 -1.81 -3.80
N ARG A 45 -2.27 -1.98 -3.85
CA ARG A 45 -1.39 -1.93 -2.67
C ARG A 45 -0.13 -1.13 -2.93
N ILE A 46 0.53 -0.70 -1.85
CA ILE A 46 1.92 -0.23 -1.90
C ILE A 46 2.86 -1.41 -1.61
N ILE A 47 4.00 -1.45 -2.30
CA ILE A 47 5.15 -2.29 -1.99
C ILE A 47 6.33 -1.37 -1.69
N VAL A 48 6.90 -1.52 -0.49
CA VAL A 48 8.08 -0.74 -0.05
C VAL A 48 9.21 -1.71 0.31
N PRO A 49 10.12 -2.01 -0.64
CA PRO A 49 11.25 -2.88 -0.38
C PRO A 49 12.17 -2.32 0.73
N GLY A 50 12.74 -3.23 1.53
CA GLY A 50 13.61 -2.88 2.66
C GLY A 50 12.89 -2.32 3.89
N SER A 51 11.56 -2.27 3.88
CA SER A 51 10.74 -1.86 5.03
C SER A 51 9.98 -3.03 5.64
N ILE A 52 9.54 -2.88 6.89
CA ILE A 52 8.63 -3.83 7.52
C ILE A 52 7.32 -3.93 6.72
N GLY A 53 6.72 -5.12 6.69
CA GLY A 53 5.51 -5.39 5.88
C GLY A 53 4.35 -4.44 6.13
N ALA A 54 4.23 -3.89 7.34
CA ALA A 54 3.27 -2.85 7.70
C ALA A 54 3.32 -1.59 6.81
N ARG A 55 4.50 -1.24 6.27
CA ARG A 55 4.65 -0.10 5.34
C ARG A 55 4.15 -0.39 3.93
N SER A 56 4.00 -1.67 3.58
CA SER A 56 3.38 -2.10 2.31
C SER A 56 1.86 -2.18 2.47
N VAL A 57 1.23 -1.00 2.56
CA VAL A 57 -0.21 -0.84 2.84
C VAL A 57 -1.05 -1.54 1.76
N LYS A 58 -1.99 -2.38 2.19
CA LYS A 58 -2.98 -3.04 1.33
C LYS A 58 -4.24 -2.19 1.19
N TRP A 59 -4.97 -2.36 0.08
CA TRP A 59 -6.28 -1.73 -0.14
C TRP A 59 -6.25 -0.20 -0.10
N VAL A 60 -5.26 0.35 -0.79
CA VAL A 60 -4.96 1.79 -0.82
C VAL A 60 -6.13 2.55 -1.44
N ASN A 61 -6.60 3.58 -0.74
CA ASN A 61 -7.66 4.47 -1.22
C ASN A 61 -7.29 5.95 -1.19
N ARG A 62 -6.18 6.30 -0.53
CA ARG A 62 -5.72 7.68 -0.34
C ARG A 62 -4.21 7.69 -0.11
N ILE A 63 -3.55 8.64 -0.75
CA ILE A 63 -2.14 8.98 -0.51
C ILE A 63 -2.12 10.48 -0.18
N VAL A 64 -1.36 10.86 0.87
CA VAL A 64 -1.23 12.23 1.33
C VAL A 64 0.25 12.54 1.48
N VAL A 65 0.66 13.72 1.03
CA VAL A 65 1.99 14.27 1.29
C VAL A 65 1.85 15.27 2.42
N SER A 66 2.65 15.12 3.48
CA SER A 66 2.57 15.90 4.72
C SER A 66 3.93 16.02 5.39
#